data_AF-A0A968JUG0-F1
#
_entry.id   AF-A0A968JUG0-F1
#
_cell.length_a   1.000
_cell.length_b   1.000
_cell.length_c   1.000
_cell.angle_alpha   90.00
_cell.angle_beta   90.00
_cell.angle_gamma   90.00
#
_symmetry.space_group_name_H-M   'P 1'
#
loop_
_entity.id
_entity.type
_entity.pdbx_description
1 polymer ?
#
loop_
_entity_poly.entity_id
_entity_poly.type
_entity_poly.pdbx_seq_one_letter_code
_entity_poly.pdbx_strand_id
1 'polypeptide(L)'
;MAFYSYLMWSPASSLQIQPGLRIPYNSKYKAPLVYSLNLKFSPGKFNLRASYARGFRTPSLKELYMEFIDQNHQVFGNDALKAETANNYNLSAGYLFGLNKHHLN
;
A
#
# COMPACT_ATOMS: atom_id res chain seq x y z
N MET A 1 -4.18 -9.98 15.16
CA MET A 1 -3.00 -10.70 14.63
C MET A 1 -3.00 -10.58 13.11
N ALA A 2 -1.87 -10.73 12.44
CA ALA A 2 -1.86 -10.71 10.97
C ALA A 2 -0.77 -11.64 10.44
N PHE A 3 -1.10 -12.35 9.37
CA PHE A 3 -0.14 -13.14 8.60
C PHE A 3 0.33 -12.32 7.41
N TYR A 4 1.63 -12.41 7.09
CA TYR A 4 2.26 -11.71 5.98
C TYR A 4 3.08 -12.70 5.17
N SER A 5 2.96 -12.60 3.85
CA SER A 5 3.78 -13.35 2.91
C SER A 5 4.12 -12.46 1.73
N TYR A 6 5.34 -12.59 1.22
CA TYR A 6 5.74 -11.95 -0.02
C TYR A 6 6.71 -12.87 -0.75
N LEU A 7 6.69 -12.78 -2.08
CA LEU A 7 7.64 -13.46 -2.94
C LEU A 7 8.42 -12.38 -3.69
N MET A 8 9.73 -12.58 -3.85
CA MET A 8 10.54 -11.77 -4.76
C MET A 8 11.00 -12.68 -5.90
N TRP A 9 10.58 -12.37 -7.11
CA TRP A 9 10.90 -13.14 -8.30
C TRP A 9 11.60 -12.26 -9.32
N SER A 10 12.76 -12.72 -9.79
CA SER A 10 13.60 -12.01 -10.76
C SER A 10 13.80 -12.90 -11.99
N PRO A 11 12.80 -13.02 -12.88
CA PRO A 11 12.88 -13.89 -14.06
C PRO A 11 13.93 -13.44 -15.08
N ALA A 12 14.30 -12.15 -15.07
CA ALA A 12 15.38 -11.60 -15.88
C ALA A 12 16.21 -10.63 -15.04
N SER A 13 17.45 -10.38 -15.42
CA SER A 13 18.35 -9.44 -14.71
C SER A 13 17.80 -8.02 -14.63
N SER A 14 16.97 -7.62 -15.60
CA SER A 14 16.32 -6.32 -15.66
C SER A 14 14.91 -6.29 -15.08
N LEU A 15 14.33 -7.42 -14.65
CA LEU A 15 12.94 -7.48 -14.19
C LEU A 15 12.83 -8.11 -12.80
N GLN A 16 12.18 -7.40 -11.89
CA GLN A 16 11.84 -7.88 -10.55
C GLN A 16 10.34 -7.71 -10.31
N ILE A 17 9.74 -8.76 -9.77
CA ILE A 17 8.32 -8.85 -9.48
C ILE A 17 8.18 -9.24 -8.01
N GLN A 18 7.40 -8.48 -7.26
CA GLN A 18 7.18 -8.70 -5.84
C GLN A 18 5.70 -8.68 -5.50
N PRO A 19 5.00 -9.82 -5.60
CA PRO A 19 3.68 -9.97 -5.03
C PRO A 19 3.78 -10.10 -3.50
N GLY A 20 2.79 -9.55 -2.81
CA GLY A 20 2.66 -9.58 -1.37
C GLY A 20 1.21 -9.79 -0.96
N LEU A 21 1.02 -10.54 0.10
CA LEU A 21 -0.29 -10.86 0.68
C LEU A 21 -0.22 -10.71 2.19
N ARG A 22 -1.22 -10.02 2.75
CA ARG A 22 -1.41 -9.85 4.18
C ARG A 22 -2.84 -10.21 4.54
N ILE A 23 -2.96 -11.11 5.51
CA ILE A 23 -4.24 -11.59 6.04
C ILE A 23 -4.38 -11.07 7.46
N PRO A 24 -5.05 -9.91 7.66
CA PRO A 24 -5.31 -9.38 8.98
C PRO A 24 -6.47 -10.15 9.65
N TYR A 25 -6.29 -10.45 10.94
CA TYR A 25 -7.32 -10.97 11.83
C TYR A 25 -7.58 -9.98 12.95
N ASN A 26 -8.84 -9.57 13.09
CA ASN A 26 -9.32 -8.74 14.19
C ASN A 26 -10.55 -9.38 14.83
N SER A 27 -10.66 -9.29 16.15
CA SER A 27 -11.76 -9.86 16.93
C SER A 27 -13.04 -9.03 16.89
N LYS A 28 -12.94 -7.72 16.62
CA LYS A 28 -14.07 -6.78 16.67
C LYS A 28 -14.63 -6.41 15.30
N TYR A 29 -13.85 -6.49 14.22
CA TYR A 29 -14.33 -6.18 12.87
C TYR A 29 -13.75 -7.14 11.83
N LYS A 30 -14.50 -7.34 10.75
CA LYS A 30 -14.05 -8.17 9.61
C LYS A 30 -12.97 -7.43 8.82
N ALA A 31 -11.72 -7.79 9.03
CA ALA A 31 -10.60 -7.17 8.34
C ALA A 31 -10.52 -7.70 6.88
N PRO A 32 -10.38 -6.82 5.87
CA PRO A 32 -10.31 -7.21 4.48
C PRO A 32 -8.94 -7.77 4.12
N LEU A 33 -8.88 -8.59 3.07
CA LEU A 33 -7.64 -9.11 2.52
C LEU A 33 -6.80 -7.98 1.91
N VAL A 34 -5.53 -7.94 2.25
CA VAL A 34 -4.56 -6.95 1.73
C VAL A 34 -3.63 -7.66 0.76
N TYR A 35 -3.50 -7.13 -0.44
CA TYR A 35 -2.57 -7.64 -1.45
C TYR A 35 -1.85 -6.50 -2.14
N SER A 36 -0.63 -6.78 -2.60
CA SER A 36 0.21 -5.83 -3.30
C SER A 36 0.99 -6.52 -4.41
N LEU A 37 1.26 -5.79 -5.48
CA LEU A 37 2.13 -6.19 -6.56
C LEU A 37 3.06 -5.03 -6.87
N ASN A 38 4.37 -5.25 -6.70
CA ASN A 38 5.39 -4.29 -7.10
C ASN A 38 6.17 -4.86 -8.29
N LEU A 39 6.44 -4.01 -9.27
CA LEU A 39 7.19 -4.33 -10.47
C LEU A 39 8.33 -3.33 -10.60
N LYS A 40 9.52 -3.82 -10.87
CA LYS A 40 10.68 -3.01 -11.23
C LYS A 40 11.26 -3.55 -12.52
N PHE A 41 11.36 -2.70 -13.54
CA PHE A 41 11.96 -3.02 -14.81
C PHE A 41 13.09 -2.03 -15.09
N SER A 42 14.32 -2.51 -15.27
CA SER A 42 15.51 -1.66 -15.34
C SER A 42 16.51 -2.14 -16.40
N PRO A 43 16.18 -2.02 -17.71
CA PRO A 43 17.12 -2.34 -18.78
C PRO A 43 18.14 -1.20 -18.97
N GLY A 44 19.42 -1.49 -18.75
CA GLY A 44 20.51 -0.53 -18.98
C GLY A 44 20.41 0.72 -18.12
N LYS A 45 20.16 1.87 -18.75
CA LYS A 45 20.04 3.19 -18.07
C LYS A 45 18.61 3.56 -17.71
N PHE A 46 17.62 2.79 -18.14
CA PHE A 46 16.21 3.05 -17.82
C PHE A 46 15.84 2.37 -16.50
N ASN A 47 14.99 3.02 -15.73
CA ASN A 47 14.42 2.52 -14.48
C ASN A 47 12.93 2.81 -14.46
N LEU A 48 12.12 1.76 -14.60
CA LEU A 48 10.67 1.79 -14.48
C LEU A 48 10.26 1.08 -13.20
N ARG A 49 9.35 1.66 -12.43
CA ARG A 49 8.71 1.01 -11.29
C ARG A 49 7.21 1.24 -11.33
N ALA A 50 6.45 0.18 -11.17
CA ALA A 50 5.02 0.23 -11.00
C ALA A 50 4.64 -0.49 -9.71
N SER A 51 3.64 0.02 -8.99
CA SER A 51 3.08 -0.69 -7.85
C SER A 51 1.58 -0.55 -7.80
N TYR A 52 0.94 -1.63 -7.37
CA TYR A 52 -0.48 -1.68 -7.06
C TYR A 52 -0.64 -2.31 -5.68
N ALA A 53 -1.38 -1.67 -4.79
CA ALA A 53 -1.65 -2.22 -3.47
C ALA A 53 -3.05 -1.89 -3.00
N ARG A 54 -3.75 -2.89 -2.47
CA ARG A 54 -5.02 -2.71 -1.78
C ARG A 54 -4.78 -2.65 -0.27
N GLY A 55 -5.00 -1.48 0.32
CA GLY A 55 -4.92 -1.26 1.76
C GLY A 55 -6.30 -1.15 2.42
N PHE A 56 -6.30 -1.04 3.74
CA PHE A 56 -7.51 -0.73 4.50
C PHE A 56 -7.19 0.14 5.71
N ARG A 57 -8.19 0.88 6.17
CA ARG A 57 -8.16 1.62 7.42
C ARG A 57 -9.17 1.00 8.38
N THR A 58 -8.74 0.86 9.63
CA THR A 58 -9.57 0.34 10.71
C THR A 58 -10.45 1.44 11.27
N PRO A 59 -11.72 1.15 11.62
CA PRO A 59 -12.52 2.09 12.39
C PRO A 59 -11.80 2.46 13.68
N SER A 60 -11.79 3.75 14.00
CA SER A 60 -11.22 4.30 15.23
C SER A 60 -12.15 4.03 16.42
N LEU A 61 -11.60 4.07 17.63
CA LEU A 61 -12.37 3.84 18.86
C LEU A 61 -13.52 4.86 19.02
N LYS A 62 -13.33 6.09 18.52
CA LYS A 62 -14.35 7.13 18.51
C LYS A 62 -15.49 6.78 17.55
N GLU A 63 -15.18 6.31 16.34
CA GLU A 63 -16.20 5.90 15.38
C GLU A 63 -17.03 4.70 15.88
N LEU A 64 -16.44 3.84 16.72
CA LEU A 64 -17.13 2.69 17.29
C LEU A 64 -17.94 3.02 18.55
N TYR A 65 -17.47 3.92 19.41
CA TYR A 65 -18.01 4.08 20.78
C TYR A 65 -18.19 5.53 21.25
N MET A 66 -17.90 6.55 20.43
CA MET A 66 -18.10 7.93 20.84
C MET A 66 -19.59 8.27 20.83
N GLU A 67 -20.05 8.92 21.88
CA GLU A 67 -21.35 9.56 21.93
C GLU A 67 -21.10 11.07 21.95
N PHE A 68 -21.62 11.76 20.95
CA PHE A 68 -21.51 13.20 20.82
C PHE A 68 -22.92 13.77 20.70
N ILE A 69 -23.37 14.46 21.75
CA ILE A 69 -24.69 15.08 21.84
C ILE A 69 -24.49 16.57 21.99
N ASP A 70 -24.99 17.35 21.04
CA ASP A 70 -25.14 18.79 21.14
C ASP A 70 -26.63 19.19 21.05
N GLN A 71 -26.92 20.50 21.06
CA GLN A 71 -28.30 21.00 21.05
C GLN A 71 -29.08 20.67 19.76
N ASN A 72 -28.42 20.38 18.65
CA ASN A 72 -29.03 20.19 17.33
C ASN A 72 -28.66 18.85 16.65
N HIS A 73 -27.67 18.11 17.13
CA HIS A 73 -27.21 16.84 16.56
C HIS A 73 -26.81 15.84 17.64
N GLN A 74 -27.14 14.58 17.36
CA GLN A 74 -26.74 13.43 18.17
C GLN A 74 -26.01 12.44 17.26
N VAL A 75 -24.73 12.20 17.54
CA VAL A 75 -23.89 11.26 16.81
C VAL A 75 -23.46 10.16 17.77
N PHE A 76 -23.89 8.95 17.47
CA PHE A 76 -23.51 7.74 18.22
C PHE A 76 -22.51 6.92 17.41
N GLY A 77 -21.55 6.33 18.10
CA GLY A 77 -20.65 5.34 17.55
C GLY A 77 -21.41 4.13 17.04
N ASN A 78 -20.84 3.46 16.04
CA ASN A 78 -21.44 2.27 15.45
C ASN A 78 -20.42 1.13 15.47
N ASP A 79 -20.65 0.15 16.34
CA ASP A 79 -19.78 -1.01 16.52
C ASP A 79 -19.82 -1.99 15.34
N ALA A 80 -20.84 -1.89 14.47
CA ALA A 80 -20.97 -2.65 13.23
C ALA A 80 -20.24 -2.04 12.02
N LEU A 81 -19.42 -0.99 12.23
CA LEU A 81 -18.65 -0.36 11.15
C LEU A 81 -17.67 -1.33 10.50
N LYS A 82 -17.64 -1.29 9.16
CA LYS A 82 -16.71 -2.06 8.34
C LYS A 82 -15.44 -1.26 8.11
N ALA A 83 -14.33 -1.96 7.92
CA ALA A 83 -13.09 -1.34 7.51
C ALA A 83 -13.21 -0.71 6.12
N GLU A 84 -12.67 0.49 5.95
CA GLU A 84 -12.57 1.17 4.67
C GLU A 84 -11.46 0.56 3.83
N THR A 85 -11.66 0.39 2.52
CA THR A 85 -10.64 -0.16 1.61
C THR A 85 -10.17 0.88 0.60
N ALA A 86 -8.87 0.89 0.32
CA ALA A 86 -8.26 1.80 -0.66
C ALA A 86 -7.43 1.00 -1.69
N ASN A 87 -7.54 1.39 -2.96
CA ASN A 87 -6.71 0.87 -4.05
C ASN A 87 -5.68 1.94 -4.43
N ASN A 88 -4.39 1.63 -4.28
CA ASN A 88 -3.30 2.55 -4.58
C ASN A 88 -2.53 2.07 -5.80
N TYR A 89 -2.28 2.98 -6.74
CA TYR A 89 -1.52 2.74 -7.96
C TYR A 89 -0.38 3.75 -8.03
N ASN A 90 0.81 3.31 -8.39
CA ASN A 90 1.97 4.19 -8.59
C ASN A 90 2.73 3.73 -9.83
N LEU A 91 3.19 4.70 -10.64
CA LEU A 91 4.02 4.49 -11.80
C LEU A 91 5.13 5.54 -11.82
N SER A 92 6.36 5.11 -12.00
CA SER A 92 7.53 5.99 -12.09
C SER A 92 8.50 5.50 -13.16
N ALA A 93 9.15 6.45 -13.82
CA ALA A 93 10.16 6.22 -14.84
C ALA A 93 11.35 7.15 -14.58
N GLY A 94 12.55 6.64 -14.79
CA GLY A 94 13.79 7.40 -14.67
C GLY A 94 14.81 6.94 -15.70
N TYR A 95 15.70 7.84 -16.09
CA TYR A 95 16.81 7.56 -16.99
C TYR A 95 18.11 8.08 -16.39
N LEU A 96 19.13 7.23 -16.33
CA LEU A 96 20.44 7.58 -15.80
C LEU A 96 21.28 8.22 -16.91
N PHE A 97 21.48 9.53 -16.81
CA PHE A 97 22.43 10.26 -17.66
C PHE A 97 23.84 10.13 -17.07
N GLY A 98 24.77 9.55 -17.84
CA GLY A 98 26.18 9.60 -17.49
C GLY A 98 26.73 10.97 -17.87
N LEU A 99 26.94 11.85 -16.88
CA LEU A 99 27.70 13.07 -17.10
C LEU A 99 29.16 12.69 -17.26
N ASN A 100 29.69 12.90 -18.46
CA ASN A 100 31.12 12.75 -18.72
C ASN A 100 31.82 13.86 -17.93
N LYS A 101 32.60 13.51 -16.90
CA LYS A 101 33.46 14.45 -16.18
C LYS A 101 34.57 14.86 -17.15
N HIS A 102 34.35 15.95 -17.88
CA HIS A 102 35.43 16.62 -18.58
C HIS A 102 36.47 17.07 -17.53
N HIS A 103 37.68 16.54 -17.68
CA HIS A 103 38.85 16.95 -16.93
C HIS A 103 39.06 18.45 -17.13
N LEU A 104 38.98 19.23 -16.06
CA LEU A 104 39.54 20.58 -16.02
C LEU A 104 40.97 20.43 -15.47
N ASN A 105 41.91 20.88 -16.31
CA ASN A 105 43.35 20.90 -16.10
C ASN A 105 43.77 21.56 -14.79
#